data_AF-A0AAU9HX58-F1
#
_entry.id   AF-A0AAU9HX58-F1
#
_cell.length_a   1.000
_cell.length_b   1.000
_cell.length_c   1.000
_cell.angle_alpha   90.00
_cell.angle_beta   90.00
_cell.angle_gamma   90.00
#
_symmetry.space_group_name_H-M   'P 1'
#
loop_
_entity.id
_entity.type
_entity.pdbx_description
1 polymer ?
#
loop_
_entity_poly.entity_id
_entity_poly.type
_entity_poly.pdbx_seq_one_letter_code
_entity_poly.pdbx_strand_id
1 'polypeptide(L)'
;MALSYCSFRRLPALRNALLPGLLAVSACSAGESAAPVAPPVTSTASASASAHAPASAGASVNDRLATLLQASGVQCADANMAKDCTAGNVDAGDFYDVELSPACGDAGLFAGVAQANGVNALDGVPTTGSRAVTRARLAQGQLVCIQAIGRAGQNPLYYYVIAIPADSVAGCKNNPTCGTYGDRPIQRLKSATGESCHAAAPGQYVGDCTQGWVGADALDVFSNGI
;
A
#
# COMPACT_ATOMS: atom_id res chain seq x y z
N MET A 1 -34.33 -1.03 -43.44
CA MET A 1 -33.26 -1.09 -44.45
C MET A 1 -32.04 -1.72 -43.81
N ALA A 2 -31.56 -2.80 -44.41
CA ALA A 2 -30.47 -3.64 -43.94
C ALA A 2 -29.09 -3.12 -44.39
N LEU A 3 -28.05 -3.65 -43.74
CA LEU A 3 -26.65 -3.95 -44.15
C LEU A 3 -25.76 -3.70 -42.92
N SER A 4 -25.32 -4.68 -42.13
CA SER A 4 -24.57 -5.91 -42.44
C SER A 4 -23.32 -5.64 -43.28
N TYR A 5 -22.16 -5.58 -42.61
CA TYR A 5 -20.85 -5.76 -43.22
C TYR A 5 -19.98 -6.65 -42.33
N CYS A 6 -19.60 -7.80 -42.91
CA CYS A 6 -18.69 -8.78 -42.37
C CYS A 6 -17.21 -8.34 -42.52
N SER A 7 -16.41 -8.77 -41.53
CA SER A 7 -15.07 -9.39 -41.62
C SER A 7 -13.95 -8.72 -42.45
N PHE A 8 -12.75 -8.61 -41.88
CA PHE A 8 -11.54 -9.28 -42.41
C PHE A 8 -10.41 -9.35 -41.37
N ARG A 9 -9.82 -10.55 -41.29
CA ARG A 9 -8.60 -10.93 -40.55
C ARG A 9 -7.35 -10.21 -41.09
N ARG A 10 -6.31 -10.06 -40.26
CA ARG A 10 -4.88 -10.26 -40.64
C ARG A 10 -3.98 -10.34 -39.40
N LEU A 11 -3.39 -11.51 -39.18
CA LEU A 11 -2.09 -11.72 -38.51
C LEU A 11 -1.00 -11.71 -39.59
N PRO A 12 0.23 -11.25 -39.27
CA PRO A 12 1.40 -12.15 -39.29
C PRO A 12 2.39 -11.84 -38.14
N ALA A 13 2.96 -12.83 -37.43
CA ALA A 13 4.16 -13.64 -37.72
C ALA A 13 5.50 -13.04 -37.22
N LEU A 14 6.08 -13.74 -36.22
CA LEU A 14 7.50 -14.11 -36.00
C LEU A 14 8.64 -13.11 -36.31
N ARG A 15 9.52 -12.90 -35.31
CA ARG A 15 10.98 -13.04 -35.53
C ARG A 15 11.78 -13.25 -34.23
N ASN A 16 12.48 -14.38 -34.21
CA ASN A 16 13.58 -14.76 -33.31
C ASN A 16 14.81 -13.84 -33.48
N ALA A 17 15.59 -13.66 -32.40
CA ALA A 17 17.06 -13.62 -32.48
C ALA A 17 17.68 -14.05 -31.14
N LEU A 18 18.44 -15.14 -31.20
CA LEU A 18 19.35 -15.68 -30.19
C LEU A 18 20.70 -14.94 -30.25
N LEU A 19 21.40 -14.77 -29.11
CA LEU A 19 22.64 -15.48 -28.73
C LEU A 19 23.43 -14.72 -27.63
N PRO A 20 24.28 -15.45 -26.87
CA PRO A 20 24.92 -15.04 -25.61
C PRO A 20 26.38 -14.61 -25.80
N GLY A 21 26.95 -14.00 -24.75
CA GLY A 21 28.39 -13.70 -24.66
C GLY A 21 28.92 -13.97 -23.26
N LEU A 22 29.46 -15.17 -23.06
CA LEU A 22 30.37 -15.54 -21.96
C LEU A 22 31.75 -14.93 -22.22
N LEU A 23 32.37 -14.34 -21.20
CA LEU A 23 33.83 -14.23 -21.09
C LEU A 23 34.26 -14.58 -19.67
N ALA A 24 35.27 -15.44 -19.61
CA ALA A 24 35.80 -16.10 -18.43
C ALA A 24 37.27 -15.68 -18.18
N VAL A 25 37.81 -16.17 -17.04
CA VAL A 25 39.24 -16.33 -16.66
C VAL A 25 39.98 -15.01 -16.33
N SER A 26 40.87 -14.81 -15.35
CA SER A 26 41.88 -15.63 -14.63
C SER A 26 42.36 -14.79 -13.42
N ALA A 27 42.54 -15.30 -12.19
CA ALA A 27 43.72 -15.99 -11.60
C ALA A 27 45.00 -15.15 -11.31
N CYS A 28 45.48 -15.30 -10.05
CA CYS A 28 46.81 -15.02 -9.45
C CYS A 28 47.23 -13.53 -9.30
N SER A 29 47.88 -13.09 -8.20
CA SER A 29 49.02 -13.71 -7.50
C SER A 29 49.14 -13.28 -6.03
N ALA A 30 49.81 -14.13 -5.25
CA ALA A 30 50.34 -13.86 -3.93
C ALA A 30 51.48 -12.80 -3.99
N GLY A 31 51.58 -11.98 -2.94
CA GLY A 31 52.65 -11.01 -2.73
C GLY A 31 52.85 -10.78 -1.23
N GLU A 32 53.90 -11.38 -0.71
CA GLU A 32 54.33 -11.37 0.68
C GLU A 32 55.40 -10.28 0.86
N SER A 33 55.28 -9.37 1.85
CA SER A 33 56.41 -8.79 2.60
C SER A 33 56.02 -7.67 3.58
N ALA A 34 56.39 -7.93 4.84
CA ALA A 34 57.00 -7.08 5.86
C ALA A 34 56.44 -5.69 6.24
N ALA A 35 56.24 -5.53 7.55
CA ALA A 35 55.88 -4.33 8.31
C ALA A 35 56.95 -3.21 8.28
N PRO A 36 56.59 -1.99 8.72
CA PRO A 36 56.96 -1.62 10.09
C PRO A 36 55.94 -0.79 10.90
N VAL A 37 55.99 -1.06 12.21
CA VAL A 37 55.72 -0.27 13.43
C VAL A 37 55.17 1.18 13.31
N ALA A 38 54.04 1.44 13.98
CA ALA A 38 53.64 2.74 14.55
C ALA A 38 52.61 2.57 15.71
N PRO A 39 52.41 3.55 16.62
CA PRO A 39 52.15 3.39 18.07
C PRO A 39 50.65 3.25 18.48
N PRO A 40 50.32 2.99 19.77
CA PRO A 40 49.00 2.49 20.15
C PRO A 40 47.96 3.61 20.19
N VAL A 41 46.88 3.44 19.44
CA VAL A 41 45.64 4.20 19.65
C VAL A 41 44.82 3.46 20.70
N THR A 42 44.67 4.10 21.86
CA THR A 42 43.74 3.71 22.92
C THR A 42 42.33 3.63 22.35
N SER A 43 41.80 2.40 22.20
CA SER A 43 40.40 2.15 21.90
C SER A 43 39.57 2.40 23.16
N THR A 44 38.87 3.53 23.22
CA THR A 44 37.76 3.75 24.14
C THR A 44 36.62 2.82 23.71
N ALA A 45 36.49 1.69 24.39
CA ALA A 45 35.32 0.83 24.31
C ALA A 45 34.09 1.63 24.79
N SER A 46 33.33 2.18 23.85
CA SER A 46 31.98 2.65 24.13
C SER A 46 31.10 1.41 24.22
N ALA A 47 30.77 1.00 25.44
CA ALA A 47 29.72 0.04 25.70
C ALA A 47 28.39 0.66 25.23
N SER A 48 27.99 0.35 24.00
CA SER A 48 26.64 0.59 23.54
C SER A 48 25.73 -0.35 24.33
N ALA A 49 25.11 0.18 25.37
CA ALA A 49 23.97 -0.46 26.00
C ALA A 49 22.90 -0.65 24.92
N SER A 50 22.74 -1.89 24.45
CA SER A 50 21.61 -2.30 23.64
C SER A 50 20.36 -2.18 24.49
N ALA A 51 19.76 -0.98 24.48
CA ALA A 51 18.38 -0.80 24.87
C ALA A 51 17.56 -1.75 23.99
N HIS A 52 17.07 -2.83 24.59
CA HIS A 52 16.06 -3.68 23.98
C HIS A 52 14.88 -2.77 23.64
N ALA A 53 14.71 -2.47 22.35
CA ALA A 53 13.44 -1.99 21.85
C ALA A 53 12.38 -3.01 22.29
N PRO A 54 11.23 -2.57 22.85
CA PRO A 54 10.18 -3.50 23.17
C PRO A 54 9.78 -4.18 21.85
N ALA A 55 9.90 -5.50 21.81
CA ALA A 55 9.29 -6.28 20.75
C ALA A 55 7.80 -5.94 20.78
N SER A 56 7.30 -5.35 19.70
CA SER A 56 5.88 -5.05 19.52
C SER A 56 5.11 -6.37 19.59
N ALA A 57 4.68 -6.72 20.80
CA ALA A 57 3.65 -7.72 21.02
C ALA A 57 2.47 -7.28 20.16
N GLY A 58 2.05 -8.14 19.23
CA GLY A 58 1.10 -7.77 18.17
C GLY A 58 -0.10 -7.03 18.74
N ALA A 59 -0.33 -5.82 18.24
CA ALA A 59 -1.45 -4.98 18.66
C ALA A 59 -2.77 -5.78 18.59
N SER A 60 -3.60 -5.64 19.62
CA SER A 60 -4.89 -6.34 19.66
C SER A 60 -5.78 -5.89 18.50
N VAL A 61 -6.83 -6.66 18.18
CA VAL A 61 -7.80 -6.27 17.14
C VAL A 61 -8.43 -4.91 17.47
N ASN A 62 -8.70 -4.66 18.76
CA ASN A 62 -9.28 -3.40 19.22
C ASN A 62 -8.31 -2.23 19.07
N ASP A 63 -7.01 -2.42 19.32
CA ASP A 63 -6.01 -1.37 19.12
C ASP A 63 -5.89 -0.98 17.64
N ARG A 64 -5.97 -1.97 16.74
CA ARG A 64 -5.96 -1.74 15.30
C ARG A 64 -7.21 -1.02 14.84
N LEU A 65 -8.37 -1.41 15.36
CA LEU A 65 -9.63 -0.75 15.09
C LEU A 65 -9.59 0.71 15.57
N ALA A 66 -9.13 0.97 16.78
CA ALA A 66 -8.96 2.32 17.33
C ALA A 66 -8.02 3.17 16.46
N THR A 67 -6.90 2.58 16.01
CA THR A 67 -5.94 3.24 15.10
C THR A 67 -6.60 3.58 13.76
N LEU A 68 -7.37 2.65 13.20
CA LEU A 68 -8.11 2.86 11.94
C LEU A 68 -9.17 3.97 12.10
N LEU A 69 -9.97 3.95 13.17
CA LEU A 69 -10.97 4.99 13.45
C LEU A 69 -10.31 6.37 13.53
N GLN A 70 -9.20 6.48 14.28
CA GLN A 70 -8.48 7.74 14.41
C GLN A 70 -7.86 8.20 13.09
N ALA A 71 -7.30 7.30 12.29
CA ALA A 71 -6.64 7.63 11.03
C ALA A 71 -7.60 7.98 9.89
N SER A 72 -8.83 7.46 9.96
CA SER A 72 -9.90 7.65 8.96
C SER A 72 -10.90 8.74 9.35
N GLY A 73 -10.95 9.13 10.63
CA GLY A 73 -11.96 10.06 11.14
C GLY A 73 -13.36 9.45 11.21
N VAL A 74 -13.47 8.12 11.14
CA VAL A 74 -14.73 7.39 11.28
C VAL A 74 -15.18 7.45 12.74
N GLN A 75 -16.48 7.67 12.94
CA GLN A 75 -17.10 7.70 14.26
C GLN A 75 -18.13 6.59 14.33
N CYS A 76 -18.08 5.78 15.38
CA CYS A 76 -19.01 4.67 15.60
C CYS A 76 -19.77 4.88 16.91
N ALA A 77 -21.03 4.47 16.97
CA ALA A 77 -21.77 4.43 18.23
C ALA A 77 -21.16 3.41 19.20
N ASP A 78 -20.70 2.27 18.68
CA ASP A 78 -19.84 1.33 19.42
C ASP A 78 -18.53 1.11 18.67
N ALA A 79 -17.48 1.79 19.14
CA ALA A 79 -16.15 1.75 18.55
C ALA A 79 -15.44 0.39 18.74
N ASN A 80 -15.80 -0.40 19.76
CA ASN A 80 -15.18 -1.71 19.98
C ASN A 80 -15.78 -2.79 19.09
N MET A 81 -17.06 -2.62 18.73
CA MET A 81 -17.78 -3.54 17.85
C MET A 81 -17.83 -3.08 16.39
N ALA A 82 -17.24 -1.92 16.07
CA ALA A 82 -17.35 -1.30 14.74
C ALA A 82 -18.82 -1.16 14.27
N LYS A 83 -19.72 -0.79 15.20
CA LYS A 83 -21.16 -0.75 14.95
C LYS A 83 -21.66 0.68 14.78
N ASP A 84 -22.57 0.85 13.82
CA ASP A 84 -23.23 2.13 13.50
C ASP A 84 -22.18 3.22 13.24
N CYS A 85 -21.23 2.92 12.34
CA CYS A 85 -20.12 3.78 11.99
C CYS A 85 -20.48 4.72 10.84
N THR A 86 -20.02 5.97 10.94
CA THR A 86 -20.24 7.01 9.94
C THR A 86 -18.97 7.81 9.67
N ALA A 87 -18.88 8.41 8.49
CA ALA A 87 -17.87 9.39 8.13
C ALA A 87 -18.49 10.56 7.38
N GLY A 88 -17.93 11.76 7.55
CA GLY A 88 -18.46 12.99 6.95
C GLY A 88 -19.14 13.89 7.97
N ASN A 89 -20.18 14.61 7.55
CA ASN A 89 -20.87 15.62 8.34
C ASN A 89 -22.31 15.17 8.64
N VAL A 90 -22.48 14.52 9.78
CA VAL A 90 -23.79 14.00 10.24
C VAL A 90 -24.79 15.13 10.47
N ASP A 91 -24.35 16.26 11.05
CA ASP A 91 -25.23 17.40 11.36
C ASP A 91 -25.81 18.06 10.10
N ALA A 92 -25.05 18.04 8.99
CA ALA A 92 -25.51 18.54 7.69
C ALA A 92 -26.30 17.49 6.88
N GLY A 93 -26.43 16.26 7.37
CA GLY A 93 -27.02 15.15 6.62
C GLY A 93 -26.18 14.68 5.42
N ASP A 94 -24.91 15.06 5.37
CA ASP A 94 -23.95 14.70 4.31
C ASP A 94 -22.87 13.82 4.91
N PHE A 95 -23.23 12.57 5.14
CA PHE A 95 -22.40 11.53 5.73
C PHE A 95 -22.60 10.20 5.01
N TYR A 96 -21.70 9.28 5.28
CA TYR A 96 -21.72 7.93 4.74
C TYR A 96 -21.78 6.93 5.86
N ASP A 97 -22.54 5.86 5.67
CA ASP A 97 -22.46 4.68 6.50
C ASP A 97 -21.16 3.95 6.20
N VAL A 98 -20.42 3.56 7.23
CA VAL A 98 -19.08 2.99 7.09
C VAL A 98 -19.06 1.54 7.53
N GLU A 99 -18.63 0.68 6.61
CA GLU A 99 -18.29 -0.71 6.88
C GLU A 99 -16.77 -0.81 7.09
N LEU A 100 -16.33 -1.27 8.27
CA LEU A 100 -14.91 -1.39 8.62
C LEU A 100 -14.42 -2.82 8.42
N SER A 101 -13.26 -2.96 7.78
CA SER A 101 -12.54 -4.21 7.61
C SER A 101 -11.05 -3.98 7.89
N PRO A 102 -10.60 -3.97 9.15
CA PRO A 102 -9.22 -3.62 9.50
C PRO A 102 -8.18 -4.64 9.00
N ALA A 103 -8.60 -5.83 8.54
CA ALA A 103 -7.73 -6.89 8.09
C ALA A 103 -7.38 -6.75 6.60
N CYS A 104 -6.09 -6.59 6.31
CA CYS A 104 -5.53 -6.60 4.95
C CYS A 104 -4.85 -7.93 4.59
N GLY A 105 -5.32 -9.04 5.18
CA GLY A 105 -4.76 -10.37 4.96
C GLY A 105 -5.32 -11.03 3.69
N ASP A 106 -5.18 -12.35 3.59
CA ASP A 106 -5.54 -13.10 2.37
C ASP A 106 -7.03 -12.97 1.97
N ALA A 107 -7.93 -12.80 2.95
CA ALA A 107 -9.36 -12.56 2.73
C ALA A 107 -9.72 -11.07 2.62
N GLY A 108 -8.72 -10.19 2.53
CA GLY A 108 -8.89 -8.76 2.42
C GLY A 108 -9.50 -8.33 1.09
N LEU A 109 -10.03 -7.11 1.09
CA LEU A 109 -10.47 -6.44 -0.13
C LEU A 109 -9.32 -5.56 -0.63
N PHE A 110 -8.93 -5.75 -1.88
CA PHE A 110 -7.83 -5.03 -2.50
C PHE A 110 -8.34 -4.21 -3.67
N ALA A 111 -7.56 -3.23 -4.07
CA ALA A 111 -7.86 -2.47 -5.26
C ALA A 111 -6.59 -1.96 -5.93
N GLY A 112 -6.75 -1.65 -7.20
CA GLY A 112 -5.79 -0.94 -8.00
C GLY A 112 -6.28 0.46 -8.31
N VAL A 113 -5.39 1.47 -8.27
CA VAL A 113 -5.74 2.80 -8.77
C VAL A 113 -5.91 2.75 -10.29
N ALA A 114 -7.14 2.88 -10.76
CA ALA A 114 -7.53 2.74 -12.16
C ALA A 114 -7.33 4.04 -12.95
N GLN A 115 -7.55 5.18 -12.29
CA GLN A 115 -7.50 6.50 -12.93
C GLN A 115 -6.12 6.80 -13.50
N ALA A 116 -6.08 7.20 -14.78
CA ALA A 116 -4.85 7.47 -15.53
C ALA A 116 -3.93 8.51 -14.86
N ASN A 117 -4.52 9.50 -14.18
CA ASN A 117 -3.75 10.55 -13.50
C ASN A 117 -3.41 10.19 -12.04
N GLY A 118 -3.69 8.97 -11.60
CA GLY A 118 -3.71 8.60 -10.20
C GLY A 118 -4.85 9.25 -9.42
N VAL A 119 -4.82 9.13 -8.10
CA VAL A 119 -5.86 9.64 -7.22
C VAL A 119 -5.29 10.21 -5.92
N ASN A 120 -5.97 11.22 -5.37
CA ASN A 120 -5.63 11.80 -4.09
C ASN A 120 -6.21 10.95 -2.95
N ALA A 121 -5.38 10.58 -1.99
CA ALA A 121 -5.80 9.98 -0.73
C ALA A 121 -6.02 11.09 0.31
N LEU A 122 -7.25 11.26 0.75
CA LEU A 122 -7.68 12.34 1.65
C LEU A 122 -7.62 11.92 3.12
N ASP A 123 -7.55 12.89 4.03
CA ASP A 123 -7.60 12.63 5.48
C ASP A 123 -9.01 12.44 6.04
N GLY A 124 -10.03 12.89 5.31
CA GLY A 124 -11.45 12.65 5.58
C GLY A 124 -12.24 12.50 4.28
N VAL A 125 -13.49 12.05 4.40
CA VAL A 125 -14.40 12.01 3.24
C VAL A 125 -14.81 13.45 2.88
N PRO A 126 -14.76 13.85 1.60
CA PRO A 126 -15.11 15.21 1.21
C PRO A 126 -16.63 15.38 1.22
N THR A 127 -17.14 15.96 2.31
CA THR A 127 -18.56 16.32 2.50
C THR A 127 -18.74 17.81 2.71
N THR A 128 -19.99 18.25 2.77
CA THR A 128 -20.40 19.64 2.98
C THR A 128 -19.79 20.20 4.25
N GLY A 129 -19.05 21.30 4.10
CA GLY A 129 -18.33 21.95 5.21
C GLY A 129 -17.08 21.21 5.69
N SER A 130 -16.75 20.05 5.11
CA SER A 130 -15.50 19.34 5.42
C SER A 130 -14.28 20.13 4.93
N ARG A 131 -13.16 19.95 5.63
CA ARG A 131 -11.84 20.46 5.26
C ARG A 131 -10.91 19.31 4.88
N ALA A 132 -11.44 18.29 4.22
CA ALA A 132 -10.65 17.14 3.80
C ALA A 132 -9.46 17.60 2.95
N VAL A 133 -8.25 17.27 3.39
CA VAL A 133 -7.00 17.62 2.70
C VAL A 133 -6.35 16.39 2.12
N THR A 134 -5.64 16.59 1.01
CA THR A 134 -4.85 15.52 0.40
C THR A 134 -3.64 15.21 1.28
N ARG A 135 -3.49 13.94 1.67
CA ARG A 135 -2.30 13.43 2.39
C ARG A 135 -1.23 12.93 1.43
N ALA A 136 -1.66 12.31 0.35
CA ALA A 136 -0.79 11.78 -0.68
C ALA A 136 -1.53 11.67 -2.01
N ARG A 137 -0.75 11.53 -3.08
CA ARG A 137 -1.25 11.11 -4.39
C ARG A 137 -0.73 9.71 -4.70
N LEU A 138 -1.65 8.80 -4.95
CA LEU A 138 -1.40 7.44 -5.40
C LEU A 138 -1.36 7.43 -6.93
N ALA A 139 -0.31 6.88 -7.52
CA ALA A 139 -0.19 6.78 -8.98
C ALA A 139 -1.14 5.71 -9.55
N GLN A 140 -1.43 5.80 -10.85
CA GLN A 140 -2.13 4.73 -11.57
C GLN A 140 -1.39 3.41 -11.40
N GLY A 141 -2.15 2.34 -11.18
CA GLY A 141 -1.59 1.00 -10.97
C GLY A 141 -1.10 0.76 -9.54
N GLN A 142 -1.25 1.71 -8.61
CA GLN A 142 -0.87 1.48 -7.21
C GLN A 142 -1.81 0.45 -6.58
N LEU A 143 -1.25 -0.62 -6.00
CA LEU A 143 -1.98 -1.58 -5.18
C LEU A 143 -2.31 -0.97 -3.82
N VAL A 144 -3.54 -1.16 -3.38
CA VAL A 144 -3.99 -0.79 -2.03
C VAL A 144 -4.85 -1.90 -1.41
N CYS A 145 -4.87 -1.95 -0.10
CA CYS A 145 -5.89 -2.69 0.66
C CYS A 145 -6.98 -1.71 1.12
N ILE A 146 -8.24 -2.14 1.04
CA ILE A 146 -9.40 -1.39 1.53
C ILE A 146 -9.65 -1.79 2.98
N GLN A 147 -9.64 -0.79 3.87
CA GLN A 147 -9.90 -0.96 5.30
C GLN A 147 -11.26 -0.41 5.74
N ALA A 148 -11.89 0.45 4.94
CA ALA A 148 -13.25 0.90 5.16
C ALA A 148 -13.99 1.20 3.87
N ILE A 149 -15.30 1.04 3.88
CA ILE A 149 -16.20 1.36 2.75
C ILE A 149 -17.23 2.38 3.23
N GLY A 150 -17.16 3.60 2.70
CA GLY A 150 -18.17 4.63 2.89
C GLY A 150 -19.27 4.49 1.83
N ARG A 151 -20.50 4.21 2.27
CA ARG A 151 -21.66 3.98 1.41
C ARG A 151 -22.71 5.07 1.57
N ALA A 152 -23.40 5.35 0.47
CA ALA A 152 -24.72 5.98 0.50
C ALA A 152 -25.75 4.93 0.09
N GLY A 153 -26.50 4.43 1.08
CA GLY A 153 -27.34 3.24 0.90
C GLY A 153 -26.48 2.03 0.54
N GLN A 154 -26.79 1.35 -0.57
CA GLN A 154 -26.06 0.15 -0.99
C GLN A 154 -24.81 0.46 -1.83
N ASN A 155 -24.64 1.70 -2.29
CA ASN A 155 -23.57 2.06 -3.24
C ASN A 155 -22.31 2.51 -2.48
N PRO A 156 -21.16 1.85 -2.68
CA PRO A 156 -19.90 2.37 -2.19
C PRO A 156 -19.53 3.63 -2.97
N LEU A 157 -19.25 4.71 -2.27
CA LEU A 157 -18.84 5.99 -2.87
C LEU A 157 -17.41 6.35 -2.52
N TYR A 158 -16.93 5.89 -1.36
CA TYR A 158 -15.55 6.10 -0.93
C TYR A 158 -14.98 4.83 -0.30
N TYR A 159 -13.68 4.65 -0.47
CA TYR A 159 -12.90 3.63 0.22
C TYR A 159 -11.82 4.29 1.05
N TYR A 160 -11.68 3.86 2.31
CA TYR A 160 -10.48 4.15 3.08
C TYR A 160 -9.46 3.07 2.78
N VAL A 161 -8.32 3.48 2.25
CA VAL A 161 -7.31 2.56 1.74
C VAL A 161 -5.96 2.76 2.41
N ILE A 162 -5.16 1.71 2.42
CA ILE A 162 -3.74 1.71 2.76
C ILE A 162 -2.94 1.16 1.58
N ALA A 163 -1.93 1.91 1.13
CA ALA A 163 -0.98 1.44 0.14
C ALA A 163 0.02 0.50 0.81
N ILE A 164 0.13 -0.71 0.29
CA ILE A 164 0.91 -1.81 0.87
C ILE A 164 1.85 -2.38 -0.19
N PRO A 165 2.99 -2.98 0.20
CA PRO A 165 3.89 -3.63 -0.75
C PRO A 165 3.19 -4.79 -1.47
N ALA A 166 3.24 -4.84 -2.79
CA ALA A 166 2.58 -5.88 -3.57
C ALA A 166 3.06 -7.30 -3.20
N ASP A 167 4.36 -7.45 -2.96
CA ASP A 167 4.98 -8.73 -2.59
C ASP A 167 4.54 -9.26 -1.22
N SER A 168 3.89 -8.42 -0.39
CA SER A 168 3.33 -8.83 0.89
C SER A 168 1.97 -9.54 0.78
N VAL A 169 1.30 -9.40 -0.36
CA VAL A 169 0.00 -10.04 -0.61
C VAL A 169 0.24 -11.42 -1.18
N ALA A 170 -0.23 -12.47 -0.49
CA ALA A 170 0.04 -13.85 -0.88
C ALA A 170 -0.43 -14.15 -2.32
N GLY A 171 -1.58 -13.60 -2.72
CA GLY A 171 -2.14 -13.72 -4.07
C GLY A 171 -1.34 -13.00 -5.17
N CYS A 172 -0.45 -12.08 -4.80
CA CYS A 172 0.39 -11.33 -5.74
C CYS A 172 1.73 -11.98 -6.05
N LYS A 173 2.22 -12.86 -5.16
CA LYS A 173 3.51 -13.50 -5.35
C LYS A 173 3.50 -14.36 -6.62
N ASN A 174 4.34 -14.00 -7.59
CA ASN A 174 4.42 -14.62 -8.92
C ASN A 174 3.14 -14.53 -9.78
N ASN A 175 2.21 -13.64 -9.45
CA ASN A 175 0.97 -13.45 -10.19
C ASN A 175 1.10 -12.25 -11.16
N PRO A 176 0.97 -12.45 -12.48
CA PRO A 176 1.08 -11.36 -13.46
C PRO A 176 0.00 -10.29 -13.31
N THR A 177 -1.13 -10.58 -12.65
CA THR A 177 -2.15 -9.57 -12.34
C THR A 177 -1.59 -8.47 -11.42
N CYS A 178 -0.67 -8.81 -10.51
CA CYS A 178 0.03 -7.80 -9.71
C CYS A 178 1.16 -7.09 -10.47
N GLY A 179 1.39 -7.46 -11.74
CA GLY A 179 2.08 -6.61 -12.71
C GLY A 179 1.25 -5.39 -13.10
N THR A 180 -0.07 -5.55 -13.25
CA THR A 180 -1.01 -4.45 -13.52
C THR A 180 -1.12 -3.53 -12.32
N TYR A 181 -1.40 -4.08 -11.13
CA TYR A 181 -1.49 -3.35 -9.88
C TYR A 181 -0.39 -3.78 -8.91
N GLY A 182 0.50 -2.87 -8.54
CA GLY A 182 1.61 -3.18 -7.65
C GLY A 182 2.23 -1.95 -7.04
N ASP A 183 3.51 -2.04 -6.69
CA ASP A 183 4.22 -0.90 -6.12
C ASP A 183 4.41 0.19 -7.17
N ARG A 184 4.01 1.42 -6.83
CA ARG A 184 4.17 2.60 -7.67
C ARG A 184 4.70 3.78 -6.82
N PRO A 185 5.24 4.81 -7.47
CA PRO A 185 5.62 6.03 -6.75
C PRO A 185 4.40 6.67 -6.07
N ILE A 186 4.55 6.99 -4.79
CA ILE A 186 3.55 7.73 -4.01
C ILE A 186 4.10 9.11 -3.71
N GLN A 187 3.37 10.15 -4.11
CA GLN A 187 3.73 11.52 -3.78
C GLN A 187 3.10 11.89 -2.44
N ARG A 188 3.90 11.89 -1.37
CA ARG A 188 3.44 12.30 -0.04
C ARG A 188 3.48 13.82 0.09
N LEU A 189 2.46 14.40 0.70
CA LEU A 189 2.42 15.83 1.02
C LEU A 189 2.92 16.12 2.44
N LYS A 190 2.99 15.11 3.30
CA LYS A 190 3.67 15.17 4.61
C LYS A 190 4.96 14.35 4.56
N SER A 191 5.99 14.83 5.25
CA SER A 191 7.26 14.12 5.40
C SER A 191 7.04 12.77 6.07
N ALA A 192 7.70 11.74 5.53
CA ALA A 192 7.76 10.40 6.12
C ALA A 192 8.62 10.44 7.41
N THR A 193 8.31 9.59 8.38
CA THR A 193 9.07 9.46 9.63
C THR A 193 10.41 8.76 9.44
N GLY A 194 10.59 8.07 8.31
CA GLY A 194 11.84 7.44 7.89
C GLY A 194 11.78 5.90 7.83
N GLU A 195 10.67 5.30 8.27
CA GLU A 195 10.45 3.86 8.22
C GLU A 195 9.59 3.50 7.01
N SER A 196 10.16 2.77 6.05
CA SER A 196 9.40 2.31 4.87
C SER A 196 8.22 1.44 5.27
N CYS A 197 7.10 1.58 4.55
CA CYS A 197 5.94 0.71 4.73
C CYS A 197 6.32 -0.76 4.47
N HIS A 198 6.02 -1.63 5.43
CA HIS A 198 6.29 -3.06 5.32
C HIS A 198 5.29 -3.88 6.11
N ALA A 199 5.20 -5.18 5.79
CA ALA A 199 4.37 -6.11 6.53
C ALA A 199 5.04 -6.48 7.86
N ALA A 200 4.36 -6.23 8.98
CA ALA A 200 4.79 -6.71 10.30
C ALA A 200 4.30 -8.13 10.57
N ALA A 201 3.14 -8.48 10.01
CA ALA A 201 2.52 -9.79 10.04
C ALA A 201 1.51 -9.87 8.88
N PRO A 202 0.96 -11.06 8.55
CA PRO A 202 -0.08 -11.17 7.53
C PRO A 202 -1.24 -10.19 7.79
N GLY A 203 -1.50 -9.33 6.81
CA GLY A 203 -2.53 -8.29 6.87
C GLY A 203 -2.30 -7.15 7.85
N GLN A 204 -1.07 -7.00 8.37
CA GLN A 204 -0.68 -5.92 9.26
C GLN A 204 0.52 -5.18 8.69
N TYR A 205 0.37 -3.87 8.55
CA TYR A 205 1.33 -3.00 7.91
C TYR A 205 1.73 -1.87 8.84
N VAL A 206 3.04 -1.64 8.95
CA VAL A 206 3.63 -0.64 9.85
C VAL A 206 4.67 0.21 9.11
N GLY A 207 5.13 1.29 9.74
CA GLY A 207 5.95 2.33 9.13
C GLY A 207 5.10 3.38 8.40
N ASP A 208 5.71 4.07 7.44
CA ASP A 208 5.13 5.19 6.69
C ASP A 208 4.20 4.73 5.54
N CYS A 209 3.29 3.80 5.84
CA CYS A 209 2.25 3.36 4.92
C CYS A 209 1.29 4.50 4.62
N THR A 210 1.09 4.75 3.33
CA THR A 210 0.21 5.84 2.89
C THR A 210 -1.23 5.38 2.99
N GLN A 211 -2.08 6.18 3.64
CA GLN A 211 -3.48 5.85 3.83
C GLN A 211 -4.40 7.05 3.62
N GLY A 212 -5.64 6.80 3.21
CA GLY A 212 -6.65 7.85 3.08
C GLY A 212 -7.90 7.44 2.34
N TRP A 213 -8.86 8.37 2.32
CA TRP A 213 -10.11 8.24 1.58
C TRP A 213 -9.91 8.51 0.10
N VAL A 214 -10.47 7.65 -0.73
CA VAL A 214 -10.38 7.68 -2.20
C VAL A 214 -11.79 7.44 -2.75
N GLY A 215 -12.14 8.13 -3.84
CA GLY A 215 -13.42 7.91 -4.53
C GLY A 215 -13.51 6.50 -5.11
N ALA A 216 -14.67 5.86 -5.00
CA ALA A 216 -14.86 4.48 -5.44
C ALA A 216 -14.66 4.30 -6.96
N ASP A 217 -14.98 5.32 -7.75
CA ASP A 217 -14.79 5.35 -9.21
C ASP A 217 -13.32 5.41 -9.65
N ALA A 218 -12.40 5.69 -8.72
CA ALA A 218 -10.98 5.73 -8.99
C ALA A 218 -10.27 4.38 -8.85
N LEU A 219 -10.98 3.36 -8.36
CA LEU A 219 -10.43 2.08 -7.96
C LEU A 219 -11.05 0.92 -8.73
N ASP A 220 -10.20 0.02 -9.22
CA ASP A 220 -10.62 -1.30 -9.66
C ASP A 220 -10.52 -2.23 -8.45
N VAL A 221 -11.68 -2.56 -7.87
CA VAL A 221 -11.77 -3.37 -6.64
C VAL A 221 -11.81 -4.85 -6.98
N PHE A 222 -11.05 -5.63 -6.22
CA PHE A 222 -10.96 -7.08 -6.36
C PHE A 222 -10.71 -7.76 -5.01
N SER A 223 -11.04 -9.05 -4.93
CA SER A 223 -10.84 -9.85 -3.72
C SER A 223 -9.55 -10.66 -3.81
N ASN A 224 -8.94 -10.97 -2.67
CA ASN A 224 -7.78 -11.88 -2.56
C ASN A 224 -6.52 -11.47 -3.38
N GLY A 225 -6.40 -10.20 -3.77
CA GLY A 225 -5.22 -9.72 -4.50
C GLY A 225 -5.19 -10.11 -6.00
N ILE A 226 -6.33 -10.50 -6.59
CA ILE A 226 -6.44 -10.98 -7.99
C ILE A 226 -7.63 -10.33 -8.71
#